data_AF-A0A2W4MX31-F1
#
_entry.id   AF-A0A2W4MX31-F1
#
_cell.length_a   1.000
_cell.length_b   1.000
_cell.length_c   1.000
_cell.angle_alpha   90.00
_cell.angle_beta   90.00
_cell.angle_gamma   90.00
#
_symmetry.space_group_name_H-M   'P 1'
#
loop_
_entity.id
_entity.type
_entity.pdbx_description
1 polymer ?
#
loop_
_entity_poly.entity_id
_entity_poly.type
_entity_poly.pdbx_seq_one_letter_code
_entity_poly.pdbx_strand_id
1 'polypeptide(L)' 'GELEEGFVYAGQGVGLIRDVPTVAELFERILAEARDAAARLRPLLPSP' A
#
# COMPACT_ATOMS: atom_id res chain seq x y z
N GLY A 1 20.88 -4.20 10.50
CA GLY A 1 20.07 -4.06 11.72
C GLY A 1 20.26 -5.33 12.52
N GLU A 2 20.25 -5.24 13.85
CA GLU A 2 20.36 -6.42 14.72
C GLU A 2 18.99 -7.08 14.87
N LEU A 3 18.79 -8.18 14.15
CA LEU A 3 17.52 -8.91 14.12
C LEU A 3 17.35 -9.83 15.33
N GLU A 4 18.44 -10.11 16.06
CA GLU A 4 18.50 -11.09 17.14
C GLU A 4 18.27 -10.44 18.52
N GLU A 5 18.70 -9.19 18.70
CA GLU A 5 18.53 -8.45 19.97
C GLU A 5 17.61 -7.22 19.83
N GLY A 6 17.15 -6.89 18.62
CA GLY A 6 16.36 -5.71 18.32
C GLY A 6 14.86 -5.97 18.13
N PHE A 7 14.03 -4.99 18.50
CA PHE A 7 12.61 -5.00 18.15
C PHE A 7 12.39 -4.43 16.76
N VAL A 8 11.68 -5.17 15.90
CA VAL A 8 11.23 -4.69 14.59
C VAL A 8 9.77 -4.29 14.68
N TYR A 9 9.49 -3.00 14.56
CA TYR A 9 8.13 -2.49 14.51
C TYR A 9 7.56 -2.67 13.10
N ALA A 10 6.52 -3.49 12.98
CA ALA A 10 5.81 -3.69 11.73
C ALA A 10 4.30 -3.81 11.98
N GLY A 11 3.50 -3.11 11.18
CA GLY A 11 2.05 -3.27 11.18
C GLY A 11 1.63 -4.52 10.40
N GLN A 12 0.35 -4.91 10.53
CA GLN A 12 -0.20 -6.09 9.84
C GLN A 12 -0.05 -6.03 8.30
N GLY A 13 0.00 -4.82 7.72
CA GLY A 13 0.21 -4.62 6.29
C GLY A 13 1.59 -5.06 5.76
N VAL A 14 2.58 -5.31 6.62
CA VAL A 14 3.94 -5.73 6.21
C VAL A 14 3.91 -7.01 5.37
N GLY A 15 2.95 -7.90 5.63
CA GLY A 15 2.76 -9.14 4.89
C GLY A 15 2.31 -8.95 3.44
N LEU A 16 1.95 -7.73 3.03
CA LEU A 16 1.55 -7.39 1.66
C LEU A 16 2.69 -6.75 0.84
N ILE A 17 3.83 -6.42 1.46
CA ILE A 17 4.98 -5.85 0.76
C ILE A 17 5.68 -6.97 -0.04
N ARG A 18 6.00 -6.70 -1.31
CA ARG A 18 6.59 -7.68 -2.25
C ARG A 18 7.88 -7.19 -2.90
N ASP A 19 8.15 -5.90 -2.79
CA ASP A 19 9.30 -5.23 -3.40
C ASP A 19 9.74 -4.03 -2.55
N VAL A 20 10.89 -3.47 -2.91
CA VAL A 20 11.44 -2.25 -2.32
C VAL A 20 11.67 -1.24 -3.45
N PRO A 21 10.65 -0.45 -3.82
CA PRO A 21 10.76 0.57 -4.86
C PRO A 21 11.52 1.81 -4.37
N THR A 22 11.85 2.71 -5.28
CA THR A 22 12.16 4.10 -4.91
C THR A 22 10.94 4.78 -4.29
N VAL A 23 11.17 5.87 -3.56
CA VAL A 23 10.07 6.67 -2.99
C VAL A 23 9.13 7.18 -4.09
N ALA A 24 9.68 7.63 -5.23
CA ALA A 24 8.87 8.13 -6.34
C ALA A 24 7.94 7.04 -6.90
N GLU A 25 8.50 5.88 -7.25
CA GLU A 25 7.73 4.74 -7.77
C GLU A 25 6.65 4.25 -6.79
N LEU A 26 6.95 4.25 -5.48
CA LEU A 26 5.98 3.87 -4.46
C LEU A 26 4.74 4.78 -4.48
N PHE A 27 4.97 6.09 -4.50
CA PHE A 27 3.88 7.07 -4.52
C PHE A 27 3.10 7.04 -5.83
N GLU A 28 3.79 6.91 -6.97
CA GLU A 28 3.15 6.77 -8.27
C GLU A 28 2.22 5.55 -8.31
N ARG A 29 2.69 4.40 -7.81
CA ARG A 29 1.90 3.17 -7.71
C ARG A 29 0.67 3.34 -6.81
N ILE A 30 0.86 3.86 -5.58
CA ILE A 30 -0.25 4.05 -4.62
C ILE A 30 -1.35 4.92 -5.23
N LEU A 31 -0.97 6.04 -5.87
CA LEU A 31 -1.94 6.97 -6.44
C LEU A 31 -2.66 6.38 -7.67
N ALA A 32 -1.96 5.61 -8.51
CA ALA A 32 -2.57 4.91 -9.63
C ALA A 32 -3.59 3.87 -9.15
N GLU A 33 -3.20 3.00 -8.22
CA GLU A 33 -4.07 1.95 -7.67
C GLU A 33 -5.30 2.51 -6.95
N ALA A 34 -5.15 3.60 -6.20
CA ALA A 34 -6.26 4.28 -5.53
C ALA A 34 -7.29 4.82 -6.53
N ARG A 35 -6.84 5.45 -7.63
CA ARG A 35 -7.73 5.93 -8.70
C ARG A 35 -8.46 4.78 -9.36
N ASP A 36 -7.76 3.69 -9.67
CA ASP A 36 -8.35 2.52 -10.31
C ASP A 36 -9.37 1.85 -9.38
N ALA A 37 -9.05 1.72 -8.09
CA ALA A 37 -9.98 1.20 -7.09
C ALA A 37 -11.24 2.07 -6.98
N ALA A 38 -11.09 3.40 -6.90
CA ALA A 38 -12.22 4.31 -6.86
C ALA A 38 -13.09 4.19 -8.13
N ALA A 39 -12.47 4.10 -9.30
CA ALA A 39 -13.18 3.94 -10.57
C ALA A 39 -13.96 2.61 -10.62
N ARG A 40 -13.38 1.50 -10.14
CA ARG A 40 -14.04 0.19 -10.06
C ARG A 40 -15.21 0.17 -9.08
N LEU A 41 -15.08 0.86 -7.95
CA LEU A 41 -16.10 0.87 -6.91
C LEU A 41 -17.25 1.85 -7.21
N ARG A 42 -17.00 2.91 -7.99
CA ARG A 42 -17.99 3.96 -8.29
C ARG A 42 -19.37 3.44 -8.72
N PRO A 43 -19.53 2.44 -9.61
CA PRO A 43 -20.85 1.93 -9.99
C PRO A 43 -21.59 1.19 -8.87
N LEU A 44 -20.87 0.76 -7.83
CA LEU A 44 -21.40 0.02 -6.68
C LEU A 44 -21.80 0.95 -5.53
N LEU A 45 -21.41 2.24 -5.60
CA LEU A 45 -21.77 3.21 -4.57
C LEU A 45 -23.22 3.66 -4.76
N PRO A 46 -24.02 3.74 -3.68
CA PRO A 46 -25.35 4.31 -3.76
C PRO A 46 -25.26 5.77 -4.26
N SER A 47 -26.29 6.20 -5.02
CA SER A 47 -26.39 7.61 -5.39
C SER A 47 -26.50 8.47 -4.12
N PRO A 48 -25.81 9.62 -4.07
CA PRO A 48 -25.82 10.50 -2.91
C PRO A 48 -27.20 11.06 -2.58
#